data_AF-A0A7Y0L7M7-F1
#
_entry.id   AF-A0A7Y0L7M7-F1
#
_cell.length_a   1.000
_cell.length_b   1.000
_cell.length_c   1.000
_cell.angle_alpha   90.00
_cell.angle_beta   90.00
_cell.angle_gamma   90.00
#
_symmetry.space_group_name_H-M   'P 1'
#
loop_
_entity.id
_entity.type
_entity.pdbx_description
1 polymer ?
#
loop_
_entity_poly.entity_id
_entity_poly.type
_entity_poly.pdbx_seq_one_letter_code
_entity_poly.pdbx_strand_id
1 'polypeptide(L)'
;MVVLRSFWGPRPTPSLWTDDQLLAKHAEAMADVLQIHSLPRFITLRRWNQALPHIPEGLRLPREIPQSPGLYLVGPTVGGLGLSDCVKTAWAVARDMTRLQCAS
;
A
#
# COMPACT_ATOMS: atom_id res chain seq x y z
N MET A 1 7.84 18.03 21.38
CA MET A 1 8.14 17.86 19.94
C MET A 1 7.08 16.96 19.36
N VAL A 2 6.32 17.42 18.36
CA VAL A 2 5.27 16.64 17.70
C VAL A 2 5.76 16.26 16.31
N VAL A 3 5.55 15.02 15.91
CA VAL A 3 5.79 14.54 14.55
C VAL A 3 4.44 14.17 13.96
N LEU A 4 4.14 14.71 12.79
CA LEU A 4 2.90 14.42 12.09
C LEU A 4 3.21 13.69 10.79
N ARG A 5 2.48 12.60 10.55
CA ARG A 5 2.52 11.85 9.30
C ARG A 5 1.14 11.86 8.68
N SER A 6 1.00 12.55 7.56
CA SER A 6 -0.21 12.54 6.75
C SER A 6 -0.04 11.66 5.52
N PHE A 7 -1.13 11.06 5.06
CA PHE A 7 -1.20 10.31 3.82
C PHE A 7 -2.16 11.01 2.86
N TRP A 8 -1.79 11.06 1.58
CA TRP A 8 -2.58 11.67 0.52
C TRP A 8 -2.83 10.63 -0.58
N GLY A 9 -4.09 10.41 -0.96
CA GLY A 9 -4.45 9.56 -2.09
C GLY A 9 -5.88 9.04 -2.04
N PRO A 10 -6.29 8.22 -3.02
CA PRO A 10 -6.25 8.57 -4.45
C PRO A 10 -7.26 9.69 -4.80
N ARG A 11 -8.13 10.10 -3.87
CA ARG A 11 -9.05 11.23 -4.02
C ARG A 11 -8.91 12.15 -2.80
N PRO A 12 -8.51 13.42 -2.97
CA PRO A 12 -8.08 14.06 -4.22
C PRO A 12 -6.83 13.38 -4.83
N THR A 13 -6.56 13.60 -6.12
CA THR A 13 -5.52 12.90 -6.90
C THR A 13 -4.15 13.59 -6.78
N PRO A 14 -3.32 13.28 -5.76
CA PRO A 14 -2.14 14.08 -5.42
C PRO A 14 -0.97 13.80 -6.38
N SER A 15 -1.07 12.76 -7.19
CA SER A 15 -0.12 12.44 -8.26
C SER A 15 -0.08 13.52 -9.35
N LEU A 16 -1.13 14.34 -9.47
CA LEU A 16 -1.19 15.47 -10.41
C LEU A 16 -0.56 16.75 -9.88
N TRP A 17 -0.24 16.81 -8.58
CA TRP A 17 0.31 18.00 -7.95
C TRP A 17 1.82 17.96 -7.91
N THR A 18 2.46 19.12 -8.03
CA THR A 18 3.88 19.29 -7.69
C THR A 18 4.10 19.12 -6.19
N ASP A 19 5.35 19.01 -5.75
CA ASP A 19 5.68 18.93 -4.33
C ASP A 19 5.25 20.19 -3.59
N ASP A 20 5.49 21.38 -4.15
CA ASP A 20 5.07 22.65 -3.54
C ASP A 20 3.55 22.74 -3.38
N GLN A 21 2.79 22.31 -4.39
CA GLN A 21 1.33 22.25 -4.32
C GLN A 21 0.87 21.27 -3.23
N LEU A 22 1.50 20.10 -3.12
CA LEU A 22 1.18 19.12 -2.09
C LEU A 22 1.48 19.66 -0.69
N LEU A 23 2.60 20.37 -0.52
CA LEU A 23 2.97 21.00 0.76
C LEU A 23 2.04 22.14 1.14
N ALA A 24 1.61 22.97 0.17
CA ALA A 24 0.61 24.00 0.41
C ALA A 24 -0.73 23.40 0.85
N LYS A 25 -1.21 22.37 0.14
CA LYS A 25 -2.43 21.63 0.51
C LYS A 25 -2.30 20.96 1.88
N HIS A 26 -1.12 20.48 2.23
CA HIS A 26 -0.84 19.96 3.56
C HIS A 26 -0.93 21.04 4.64
N ALA A 27 -0.29 22.19 4.44
CA ALA A 27 -0.36 23.30 5.39
C ALA A 27 -1.79 23.80 5.60
N GLU A 28 -2.57 23.95 4.51
CA GLU A 28 -4.00 24.27 4.57
C GLU A 28 -4.77 23.26 5.43
N ALA A 29 -4.62 21.95 5.15
CA ALA A 29 -5.31 20.91 5.92
C ALA A 29 -4.90 20.87 7.40
N MET A 30 -3.63 21.15 7.72
CA MET A 30 -3.16 21.20 9.10
C MET A 30 -3.72 22.40 9.86
N ALA A 31 -3.82 23.56 9.20
CA ALA A 31 -4.47 24.73 9.77
C ALA A 31 -5.96 24.49 10.00
N ASP A 32 -6.66 23.93 9.01
CA ASP A 32 -8.11 23.73 9.10
C ASP A 32 -8.51 22.66 10.12
N VAL A 33 -7.86 21.49 10.08
CA VAL A 33 -8.27 20.32 10.88
C VAL A 33 -7.66 20.35 12.28
N LEU A 34 -6.39 20.76 12.39
CA LEU A 34 -5.63 20.67 13.63
C LEU A 34 -5.31 22.03 14.25
N GLN A 35 -5.67 23.14 13.59
CA GLN A 35 -5.38 24.51 14.05
C GLN A 35 -3.87 24.73 14.28
N ILE A 36 -3.05 24.07 13.46
CA ILE A 36 -1.60 24.21 13.48
C ILE A 36 -1.21 25.23 12.42
N HIS A 37 -0.72 26.39 12.87
CA HIS A 37 -0.31 27.49 12.00
C HIS A 37 1.21 27.67 11.90
N SER A 38 1.98 26.98 12.74
CA SER A 38 3.44 27.05 12.74
C SER A 38 4.04 26.22 11.61
N LEU A 39 5.09 26.74 10.97
CA LEU A 39 5.85 25.99 9.96
C LEU A 39 6.61 24.82 10.60
N PRO A 40 6.65 23.64 9.94
CA PRO A 40 7.42 22.51 10.42
C PRO A 40 8.93 22.79 10.32
N ARG A 41 9.68 22.39 11.35
CA ARG A 41 11.16 22.50 11.35
C ARG A 41 11.82 21.55 10.35
N PHE A 42 11.14 20.48 9.98
CA PHE A 42 11.61 19.46 9.04
C PHE A 42 10.43 18.84 8.32
N ILE A 43 10.60 18.58 7.02
CA ILE A 43 9.60 17.91 6.18
C ILE A 43 10.30 16.80 5.41
N THR A 44 9.67 15.63 5.33
CA THR A 44 10.02 14.58 4.37
C THR A 44 8.79 14.22 3.55
N LEU A 45 8.90 14.40 2.24
CA LEU A 45 7.87 14.04 1.27
C LEU A 45 8.31 12.76 0.53
N ARG A 46 7.40 11.78 0.44
CA ARG A 46 7.60 10.55 -0.32
C ARG A 46 6.39 10.29 -1.22
N ARG A 47 6.65 10.01 -2.49
CA ARG A 47 5.63 9.66 -3.49
C ARG A 47 5.66 8.17 -3.80
N TRP A 48 4.48 7.58 -3.87
CA TRP A 48 4.28 6.19 -4.23
C TRP A 48 3.22 6.12 -5.32
N ASN A 49 3.65 6.20 -6.58
CA ASN A 49 2.73 6.27 -7.73
C ASN A 49 1.83 5.02 -7.85
N GLN A 50 2.27 3.89 -7.29
CA GLN A 50 1.52 2.63 -7.22
C GLN A 50 1.59 2.06 -5.80
N ALA A 51 1.18 2.85 -4.80
CA ALA A 51 1.32 2.51 -3.38
C ALA A 51 0.45 1.33 -2.94
N LEU A 52 -0.80 1.33 -3.37
CA LEU A 52 -1.82 0.37 -2.96
C LEU A 52 -2.45 -0.24 -4.20
N PRO A 53 -2.53 -1.58 -4.28
CA PRO A 53 -3.38 -2.23 -5.26
C PRO A 53 -4.82 -1.76 -5.06
N HIS A 54 -5.34 -1.01 -6.03
CA HIS A 54 -6.75 -0.65 -6.03
C HIS A 54 -7.52 -1.82 -6.64
N ILE A 55 -8.21 -2.59 -5.80
CA ILE A 55 -9.16 -3.60 -6.26
C ILE A 55 -10.51 -2.89 -6.34
N PRO A 56 -11.04 -2.59 -7.54
CA PRO A 56 -12.34 -1.93 -7.66
C PRO A 56 -13.41 -2.70 -6.91
N GLU A 57 -14.37 -1.99 -6.30
CA GLU A 57 -15.56 -2.62 -5.74
C GLU A 57 -16.23 -3.51 -6.81
N GLY A 58 -16.49 -4.77 -6.47
CA GLY A 58 -17.07 -5.75 -7.38
C GLY A 58 -16.06 -6.56 -8.21
N LEU A 59 -14.79 -6.15 -8.29
CA LEU A 59 -13.76 -6.99 -8.90
C LEU A 59 -13.32 -8.05 -7.87
N ARG A 60 -13.91 -9.26 -7.98
CA ARG A 60 -13.28 -10.43 -7.38
C ARG A 60 -11.99 -10.65 -8.15
N LEU A 61 -10.85 -10.45 -7.48
CA LEU A 61 -9.59 -10.99 -7.97
C LEU A 61 -9.83 -12.45 -8.37
N PRO A 62 -9.34 -12.91 -9.52
CA PRO A 62 -9.49 -14.30 -9.90
C PRO A 62 -8.93 -15.14 -8.75
N ARG A 63 -9.83 -15.77 -7.97
CA ARG A 63 -9.46 -16.72 -6.92
C ARG A 63 -8.69 -17.89 -7.50
N GLU A 64 -8.86 -18.11 -8.80
CA GLU A 64 -8.26 -19.16 -9.59
C GLU A 64 -7.28 -18.52 -10.56
N ILE A 65 -6.06 -18.28 -10.08
CA ILE A 65 -4.91 -18.13 -10.98
C ILE A 65 -4.62 -19.55 -11.50
N PRO A 66 -4.40 -19.75 -12.81
CA PRO A 66 -4.08 -21.06 -13.36
C PRO A 66 -2.93 -21.67 -12.56
N GLN A 67 -3.22 -22.74 -11.82
CA GLN A 67 -2.20 -23.47 -11.10
C GLN A 67 -1.41 -24.28 -12.13
N SER A 68 -0.25 -23.75 -12.51
CA SER A 68 0.75 -24.54 -13.22
C SER A 68 1.58 -25.29 -12.18
N PRO A 69 1.82 -26.61 -12.33
CA PRO A 69 2.67 -27.35 -11.41
C PRO A 69 4.02 -26.65 -11.23
N GLY A 70 4.36 -26.30 -9.98
CA GLY A 70 5.60 -25.59 -9.65
C GLY A 70 5.54 -24.06 -9.71
N LEU A 71 4.43 -23.45 -10.14
CA LEU A 71 4.24 -22.01 -10.16
C LEU A 71 3.26 -21.55 -9.07
N TYR A 72 3.69 -20.59 -8.26
CA TYR A 72 2.88 -20.05 -7.17
C TYR A 72 2.95 -18.53 -7.17
N LEU A 73 1.82 -17.88 -6.90
CA LEU A 73 1.75 -16.42 -6.76
C LEU A 73 1.56 -16.03 -5.29
N VAL A 74 2.34 -15.06 -4.83
CA VAL A 74 2.21 -14.45 -3.51
C VAL A 74 2.23 -12.93 -3.65
N GLY A 75 1.53 -12.23 -2.77
CA GLY A 75 1.53 -10.77 -2.77
C GLY A 75 0.23 -10.16 -2.25
N PRO A 76 0.19 -8.81 -2.21
CA PRO A 76 -0.92 -8.07 -1.60
C PRO A 76 -2.25 -8.23 -2.35
N THR A 77 -2.18 -8.66 -3.62
CA THR A 77 -3.35 -8.94 -4.47
C THR A 77 -3.81 -10.40 -4.41
N VAL A 78 -3.21 -11.24 -3.55
CA VAL A 78 -3.56 -12.67 -3.45
C VAL A 78 -4.02 -13.03 -2.05
N GLY A 79 -3.29 -12.55 -1.03
CA GLY A 79 -3.47 -12.95 0.37
C GLY A 79 -4.14 -11.91 1.27
N GLY A 80 -4.35 -10.69 0.79
CA GLY A 80 -4.73 -9.53 1.59
C GLY A 80 -3.70 -8.41 1.45
N LEU A 81 -4.13 -7.16 1.63
CA LEU A 81 -3.31 -5.97 1.39
C LEU A 81 -2.28 -5.71 2.51
N GLY A 82 -2.49 -6.26 3.70
CA GLY A 82 -1.65 -6.02 4.87
C GLY A 82 -0.31 -6.75 4.79
N LEU A 83 0.73 -6.17 5.38
CA LEU A 83 2.04 -6.83 5.47
C LEU A 83 1.95 -8.19 6.16
N SER A 84 1.19 -8.28 7.26
CA SER A 84 0.97 -9.53 7.97
C SER A 84 0.30 -10.59 7.11
N ASP A 85 -0.61 -10.19 6.20
CA ASP A 85 -1.29 -11.09 5.28
C ASP A 85 -0.30 -11.62 4.24
N CYS A 86 0.48 -10.72 3.62
CA CYS A 86 1.55 -11.07 2.69
C CYS A 86 2.54 -12.09 3.30
N VAL A 87 2.97 -11.86 4.54
CA VAL A 87 3.89 -12.76 5.26
C VAL A 87 3.24 -14.12 5.51
N LYS A 88 2.00 -14.15 6.01
CA LYS A 88 1.27 -15.40 6.26
C LYS A 88 1.08 -16.21 4.98
N THR A 89 0.66 -15.57 3.89
CA THR A 89 0.46 -16.21 2.60
C THR A 89 1.76 -16.73 2.02
N ALA A 90 2.85 -15.95 2.09
CA ALA A 90 4.17 -16.39 1.62
C ALA A 90 4.65 -17.64 2.36
N TRP A 91 4.51 -17.66 3.69
CA TRP A 91 4.85 -18.82 4.50
C TRP A 91 4.01 -20.06 4.19
N ALA A 92 2.70 -19.89 3.97
CA ALA A 92 1.83 -20.99 3.61
C ALA A 92 2.27 -21.63 2.27
N VAL A 93 2.46 -20.79 1.25
CA VAL A 93 2.91 -21.22 -0.08
C VAL A 93 4.27 -21.91 -0.02
N ALA A 94 5.24 -21.36 0.71
CA ALA A 94 6.56 -21.97 0.86
C ALA A 94 6.49 -23.38 1.48
N ARG A 95 5.63 -23.60 2.48
CA ARG A 95 5.44 -24.93 3.08
C ARG A 95 4.82 -25.92 2.11
N ASP A 96 3.84 -25.48 1.32
CA ASP A 96 3.16 -26.34 0.37
C ASP A 96 4.11 -26.75 -0.77
N MET A 97 4.98 -25.84 -1.22
CA MET A 97 6.07 -26.14 -2.16
C MET A 97 6.98 -27.27 -1.66
N THR A 98 7.46 -27.18 -0.41
CA THR A 98 8.35 -28.21 0.15
C THR A 98 7.67 -29.57 0.25
N ARG A 99 6.38 -29.61 0.62
CA ARG A 99 5.62 -30.87 0.71
C ARG A 99 5.49 -31.56 -0.64
N LEU A 100 5.22 -30.81 -1.71
CA LEU A 100 5.10 -31.36 -3.06
C LEU A 100 6.43 -31.87 -3.60
N GLN A 101 7.54 -31.19 -3.29
CA GLN A 101 8.89 -31.62 -3.66
C GLN A 101 9.34 -32.90 -2.93
N CYS A 102 8.93 -33.12 -1.69
CA CYS A 102 9.26 -34.34 -0.94
C CYS A 102 8.37 -35.55 -1.27
N ALA A 103 7.24 -35.34 -1.95
CA ALA A 103 6.31 -36.39 -2.36
C ALA A 103 6.56 -36.91 -3.80
N SER A 104 7.51 -36.31 -4.51
CA SER A 104 7.96 -36.68 -5.86
C SER A 104 9.26 -37.46 -5.78
#